data_AF-A0A0C2C8A6-F1
#
_entry.id   AF-A0A0C2C8A6-F1
#
_cell.length_a   1.000
_cell.length_b   1.000
_cell.length_c   1.000
_cell.angle_alpha   90.00
_cell.angle_beta   90.00
_cell.angle_gamma   90.00
#
_symmetry.space_group_name_H-M   'P 1'
#
loop_
_entity.id
_entity.type
_entity.pdbx_description
1 polymer ?
#
loop_
_entity_poly.entity_id
_entity_poly.type
_entity_poly.pdbx_seq_one_letter_code
_entity_poly.pdbx_strand_id
1 'polypeptide(L)'
;GPKVIGNLPYVRNTKLRGEKGEKMWTASSALFFAATTMATIGYGNIVPATSSGRIACVVFALFGAPLAIITIGGIFRLNIPLFQSFLFWWGHVAQR
;
A
#
# COMPACT_ATOMS: atom_id res chain seq x y z
N GLY A 1 -45.98 9.93 -16.67
CA GLY A 1 -45.34 10.83 -17.65
C GLY A 1 -44.23 11.62 -16.97
N PRO A 2 -43.09 11.86 -17.63
CA PRO A 2 -42.01 12.67 -17.08
C PRO A 2 -42.43 14.14 -16.98
N LYS A 3 -42.09 14.81 -15.87
CA LYS A 3 -42.37 16.24 -15.64
C LYS A 3 -41.33 17.09 -16.38
N VAL A 4 -41.81 18.03 -17.20
CA VAL A 4 -41.02 18.96 -18.02
C VAL A 4 -40.83 20.26 -17.25
N ILE A 5 -39.60 20.58 -16.86
CA ILE A 5 -39.22 21.88 -16.29
C ILE A 5 -38.08 22.42 -17.15
N GLY A 6 -38.38 23.42 -17.99
CA GLY A 6 -37.39 24.19 -18.76
C GLY A 6 -36.76 23.45 -19.95
N ASN A 7 -36.55 24.18 -21.05
CA ASN A 7 -36.04 23.70 -22.34
C ASN A 7 -34.54 23.31 -22.34
N LEU A 8 -34.10 22.54 -21.35
CA LEU A 8 -32.80 21.87 -21.39
C LEU A 8 -33.04 20.37 -21.30
N PRO A 9 -32.60 19.56 -22.28
CA PRO A 9 -32.55 18.13 -22.06
C PRO A 9 -31.59 17.91 -20.89
N TYR A 10 -32.12 17.56 -19.71
CA TYR A 10 -31.31 16.98 -18.64
C TYR A 10 -30.86 15.61 -19.15
N VAL A 11 -29.84 15.62 -20.01
CA VAL A 11 -29.12 14.43 -20.45
C VAL A 11 -28.44 13.91 -19.22
N ARG A 12 -29.14 13.05 -18.48
CA ARG A 12 -28.56 12.28 -17.39
C ARG A 12 -27.49 11.43 -18.05
N ASN A 13 -26.23 11.87 -17.95
CA ASN A 13 -25.04 11.16 -18.39
C ASN A 13 -24.78 9.92 -17.51
N THR A 14 -25.81 9.10 -17.30
CA THR A 14 -25.77 7.87 -16.50
C THR A 14 -24.92 6.78 -17.15
N LYS A 15 -24.50 6.95 -18.41
CA LYS A 15 -23.57 6.05 -19.11
C LYS A 15 -22.10 6.46 -19.08
N LEU A 16 -21.75 7.67 -18.65
CA LEU A 16 -20.33 8.09 -18.54
C LEU A 16 -19.67 7.66 -17.21
N ARG A 17 -20.45 7.11 -16.28
CA ARG A 17 -19.97 6.67 -14.95
C ARG A 17 -19.68 5.16 -14.87
N GLY A 18 -19.85 4.44 -15.98
CA GLY A 18 -19.59 2.99 -16.06
C GLY A 18 -18.14 2.64 -16.38
N GLU A 19 -17.44 3.43 -17.20
CA GLU A 19 -16.11 3.06 -17.72
C GLU A 19 -14.93 3.87 -17.15
N LYS A 20 -15.19 4.91 -16.35
CA LYS A 20 -14.13 5.63 -15.63
C LYS A 20 -13.86 5.09 -14.22
N GLY A 21 -14.58 4.04 -13.79
CA GLY A 21 -14.36 3.39 -12.50
C GLY A 21 -13.13 2.46 -12.48
N GLU A 22 -12.73 1.93 -13.64
CA GLU A 22 -11.69 0.89 -13.72
C GLU A 22 -10.25 1.43 -13.78
N LYS A 23 -10.06 2.73 -14.06
CA LYS A 23 -8.71 3.33 -14.16
C LYS A 23 -8.22 4.03 -12.89
N MET A 24 -9.08 4.26 -11.89
CA MET A 24 -8.66 4.82 -10.59
C MET A 24 -8.10 3.74 -9.65
N TRP A 25 -8.53 2.49 -9.81
CA TRP A 25 -8.17 1.35 -8.97
C TRP A 25 -7.43 0.28 -9.77
N THR A 26 -6.19 0.59 -10.15
CA THR A 26 -5.28 -0.39 -10.74
C THR A 26 -4.68 -1.27 -9.63
N ALA A 27 -4.33 -2.52 -9.93
CA ALA A 27 -3.68 -3.42 -8.97
C ALA A 27 -2.47 -2.78 -8.28
N SER A 28 -1.66 -2.01 -9.02
CA SER A 28 -0.51 -1.28 -8.47
C SER A 28 -0.90 -0.20 -7.45
N SER A 29 -1.98 0.58 -7.66
CA SER A 29 -2.39 1.61 -6.70
C SER A 29 -3.00 0.99 -5.44
N ALA A 30 -3.69 -0.14 -5.57
CA ALA A 30 -4.19 -0.92 -4.44
C ALA A 30 -3.05 -1.50 -3.59
N LEU A 31 -2.03 -2.07 -4.23
CA LEU A 31 -0.86 -2.61 -3.56
C LEU A 31 -0.07 -1.51 -2.85
N PHE A 32 0.07 -0.34 -3.48
CA PHE A 32 0.76 0.81 -2.89
C PHE A 32 0.01 1.36 -1.67
N PHE A 33 -1.32 1.45 -1.74
CA PHE A 33 -2.16 1.78 -0.58
C PHE A 33 -2.01 0.75 0.55
N ALA A 34 -2.01 -0.54 0.22
CA ALA A 34 -1.82 -1.60 1.20
C ALA A 34 -0.44 -1.55 1.87
N ALA A 35 0.62 -1.36 1.09
CA ALA A 35 1.99 -1.26 1.58
C ALA A 35 2.19 -0.02 2.46
N THR A 36 1.66 1.15 2.05
CA THR A 36 1.75 2.38 2.85
C THR A 36 0.90 2.34 4.11
N THR A 37 -0.22 1.61 4.10
CA THR A 37 -1.03 1.35 5.31
C THR A 37 -0.30 0.39 6.26
N MET A 38 0.32 -0.67 5.73
CA MET A 38 1.14 -1.62 6.51
C MET A 38 2.35 -0.92 7.12
N ALA A 39 3.01 -0.04 6.37
CA ALA A 39 4.11 0.80 6.83
C ALA A 39 3.66 1.98 7.70
N THR A 40 2.37 2.08 8.04
CA THR A 40 1.73 3.14 8.83
C THR A 40 1.91 4.58 8.32
N ILE A 41 2.37 4.75 7.07
CA ILE A 41 2.54 6.06 6.42
C ILE A 41 1.17 6.69 6.11
N GLY A 42 0.27 5.90 5.52
CA GLY A 42 -1.15 6.26 5.35
C GLY A 42 -1.43 7.63 4.69
N TYR A 43 -0.98 7.86 3.46
CA TYR A 43 -1.18 9.15 2.75
C TYR A 43 -2.65 9.59 2.57
N GLY A 44 -3.62 8.68 2.66
CA GLY A 44 -5.06 9.01 2.61
C GLY A 44 -5.62 9.46 1.24
N ASN A 45 -4.78 9.60 0.20
CA ASN A 45 -5.18 10.14 -1.11
C ASN A 45 -6.05 9.18 -1.97
N ILE A 46 -5.98 7.86 -1.71
CA ILE A 46 -6.66 6.83 -2.50
C ILE A 46 -7.33 5.86 -1.52
N VAL A 47 -8.66 5.82 -1.49
CA VAL A 47 -9.45 5.03 -0.53
C VAL A 47 -10.30 3.99 -1.30
N PRO A 48 -10.20 2.68 -0.99
CA PRO A 48 -10.90 1.67 -1.79
C PRO A 48 -12.41 1.84 -1.66
N ALA A 49 -13.09 2.01 -2.79
CA ALA A 49 -14.55 2.13 -2.79
C ALA A 49 -15.25 0.79 -2.45
N THR A 50 -14.59 -0.35 -2.72
CA THR A 50 -15.14 -1.69 -2.47
C THR A 50 -14.89 -2.18 -1.05
N SER A 51 -15.93 -2.74 -0.41
CA SER A 51 -15.86 -3.23 0.97
C SER A 51 -15.01 -4.50 1.10
N SER A 52 -15.06 -5.39 0.11
CA SER A 52 -14.29 -6.65 0.11
C SER A 52 -12.77 -6.43 0.00
N GLY A 53 -12.33 -5.51 -0.86
CA GLY A 53 -10.91 -5.18 -1.01
C GLY A 53 -10.29 -4.54 0.23
N ARG A 54 -11.08 -3.75 0.97
CA ARG A 54 -10.65 -3.21 2.28
C ARG A 54 -10.40 -4.31 3.30
N ILE A 55 -11.30 -5.29 3.39
CA ILE A 55 -11.18 -6.39 4.35
C ILE A 55 -9.95 -7.25 4.01
N ALA A 56 -9.74 -7.60 2.75
CA ALA A 56 -8.56 -8.35 2.32
C ALA A 56 -7.24 -7.62 2.64
N CYS A 57 -7.21 -6.29 2.44
CA CYS A 57 -6.06 -5.45 2.77
C CYS A 57 -5.77 -5.42 4.28
N VAL A 58 -6.80 -5.26 5.12
CA VAL A 58 -6.65 -5.26 6.59
C VAL A 58 -6.13 -6.61 7.08
N VAL A 59 -6.66 -7.72 6.56
CA VAL A 59 -6.18 -9.07 6.90
C VAL A 59 -4.70 -9.22 6.49
N PHE A 60 -4.35 -8.80 5.27
CA PHE A 60 -2.96 -8.86 4.80
C PHE A 60 -2.02 -7.97 5.62
N ALA A 61 -2.46 -6.79 6.05
CA ALA A 61 -1.67 -5.91 6.92
C ALA A 61 -1.47 -6.51 8.32
N LEU A 62 -2.52 -7.13 8.89
CA LEU A 62 -2.46 -7.77 10.22
C LEU A 62 -1.51 -8.96 10.26
N PHE A 63 -1.44 -9.76 9.20
CA PHE A 63 -0.49 -10.87 9.11
C PHE A 63 0.88 -10.42 8.58
N GLY A 64 0.92 -9.44 7.68
CA GLY A 64 2.13 -8.93 7.05
C GLY A 64 3.03 -8.16 8.00
N ALA A 65 2.48 -7.34 8.90
CA ALA A 65 3.27 -6.60 9.90
C ALA A 65 4.08 -7.53 10.84
N PRO A 66 3.49 -8.54 11.51
CA PRO A 66 4.26 -9.46 12.35
C PRO A 66 5.23 -10.32 11.54
N LEU A 67 4.86 -10.77 10.32
CA LEU A 67 5.78 -11.49 9.45
C LEU A 67 6.98 -10.62 9.04
N ALA A 68 6.75 -9.35 8.73
CA ALA A 68 7.81 -8.40 8.41
C ALA A 68 8.74 -8.20 9.61
N ILE A 69 8.21 -8.01 10.82
CA ILE A 69 9.01 -7.86 12.04
C ILE A 69 9.89 -9.10 12.28
N ILE A 70 9.33 -10.31 12.13
CA ILE A 70 10.07 -11.57 12.31
C ILE A 70 11.16 -11.72 11.24
N THR A 71 10.83 -11.43 9.98
CA THR A 71 11.77 -11.53 8.85
C THR A 71 12.91 -10.55 9.01
N ILE A 72 12.59 -9.30 9.37
CA ILE A 72 13.56 -8.24 9.64
C ILE A 72 14.48 -8.64 10.80
N GLY A 73 13.94 -9.19 11.90
CA GLY A 73 14.73 -9.70 13.02
C GLY A 73 15.71 -10.82 12.62
N GLY A 74 15.29 -11.73 11.75
CA GLY A 74 16.14 -12.78 11.20
C GLY A 74 17.28 -12.24 10.34
N ILE A 75 16.97 -11.26 9.47
CA ILE A 75 17.97 -10.58 8.63
C ILE A 75 19.01 -9.88 9.51
N PHE A 76 18.58 -9.10 10.51
CA PHE A 76 19.50 -8.43 11.42
C PHE A 76 20.38 -9.40 12.20
N ARG A 77 19.83 -10.53 12.65
CA ARG A 77 20.58 -11.55 13.40
C ARG A 77 21.76 -12.14 12.61
N LEU A 78 21.64 -12.25 11.28
CA LEU A 78 22.71 -12.72 10.41
C LEU A 78 23.69 -11.61 10.03
N ASN A 79 23.20 -10.38 9.83
CA ASN A 79 24.01 -9.25 9.36
C ASN A 79 24.86 -8.59 10.48
N ILE A 80 24.37 -8.54 11.72
CA ILE A 80 25.08 -7.94 12.86
C ILE A 80 26.44 -8.62 13.14
N PRO A 81 26.55 -9.96 13.28
CA PRO A 81 27.84 -10.60 13.58
C PRO A 81 28.86 -10.48 12.45
N LEU A 82 28.40 -10.47 11.19
CA LEU A 82 29.25 -10.24 10.02
C LEU A 82 29.79 -8.81 10.01
N PHE A 83 28.92 -7.84 10.29
CA PHE A 83 29.32 -6.43 10.37
C PHE A 83 30.28 -6.18 11.54
N GLN A 84 30.05 -6.79 12.71
CA GLN A 84 30.99 -6.72 13.83
C GLN A 84 32.34 -7.36 13.52
N SER A 85 32.36 -8.51 12.83
CA SER A 85 33.60 -9.16 12.42
C SER A 85 34.41 -8.28 11.46
N PHE A 86 33.71 -7.59 10.54
CA PHE A 86 34.31 -6.62 9.64
C PHE A 86 34.88 -5.40 10.39
N LEU A 87 34.11 -4.81 11.31
CA LEU A 87 34.56 -3.67 12.11
C LEU A 87 35.74 -4.03 13.02
N PHE A 88 35.75 -5.23 13.60
CA PHE A 88 36.85 -5.72 14.41
C PHE A 88 38.13 -5.89 13.58
N TRP A 89 38.00 -6.48 12.38
CA TRP A 89 39.12 -6.58 11.44
C TRP A 89 39.61 -5.21 10.97
N TRP A 90 38.69 -4.29 10.66
CA TRP A 90 39.02 -2.91 10.31
C TRP A 90 39.76 -2.18 11.45
N GLY A 91 39.35 -2.36 12.70
CA GLY A 91 40.06 -1.83 13.86
C GLY A 91 41.48 -2.35 13.98
N HIS A 92 41.70 -3.65 13.74
CA HIS A 92 43.03 -4.24 13.69
C HIS A 92 43.88 -3.74 12.51
N VAL A 93 43.27 -3.46 11.35
CA VAL A 93 43.96 -2.88 10.18
C VAL A 93 44.30 -1.42 10.41
N ALA A 94 43.43 -0.66 11.07
CA ALA A 94 43.63 0.77 11.35
C ALA A 94 44.68 1.04 12.45
N GLN A 95 45.02 0.04 13.26
CA GLN A 95 46.11 0.13 14.25
C GLN A 95 47.48 -0.31 13.71
N ARG A 96 47.59 -0.64 12.42
CA ARG A 96 48.86 -0.85 11.72
C ARG A 96 49.18 0.35 10.83
#